data_AF-A0A183EC00-F1
#
_entry.id   AF-A0A183EC00-F1
#
_cell.length_a   1.000
_cell.length_b   1.000
_cell.length_c   1.000
_cell.angle_alpha   90.00
_cell.angle_beta   90.00
_cell.angle_gamma   90.00
#
_symmetry.space_group_name_H-M   'P 1'
#
loop_
_entity.id
_entity.type
_entity.pdbx_description
1 polymer ?
#
loop_
_entity_poly.entity_id
_entity_poly.type
_entity_poly.pdbx_seq_one_letter_code
_entity_poly.pdbx_strand_id
1 'polypeptide(L)'
;MASINESDLIAFLNQFSTEALFAKAVRHFAISLRSSVIDQILTLVAFELVLLKIFNDGLRTYDRPKFRQFCKQIGYVLRQSVRCLAEVFKITKGMLSSDELQIVQKDLGLWQFLVDLPYDIVSDSCRMRCQILLRRKVTMTVSQLYELREVDLPHLVKTAGSLLDKLPDLPNNDGNFMVSALAAIISVSDIDVDSFAVELINVCFLDVSMRDHFYKVGSEAIGVLIDKHPRILQKILLLIDRNLDTLDEYAVEVLSTAPLSKRVLGSMNWGIDVDGQLWLPQKVHAVCADTIVKGHMAQCKATNGLISKSWNKVAKLASKVPDYEQQFDAFCWDILLRLKLPLETRNLSVMSINDLASFYVFVVQRSLISVDEFLSSGLPLWSELITSGCYAASVVILARLISSFPDAVGRLISQPNFTQCLDRLFLYDQSSYAVKLIAGDSKFPGPTVRLLASAVTVTVSLLGLTRGLEIRG
;
A
#
# COMPACT_ATOMS: atom_id res chain seq x y z
N MET A 1 -50.50 -15.70 8.45
CA MET A 1 -49.24 -15.75 9.22
C MET A 1 -48.22 -14.93 8.44
N ALA A 2 -47.70 -13.84 9.00
CA ALA A 2 -46.66 -13.06 8.35
C ALA A 2 -45.41 -13.94 8.19
N SER A 3 -45.02 -14.24 6.94
CA SER A 3 -43.80 -14.98 6.67
C SER A 3 -42.62 -14.04 6.90
N ILE A 4 -41.85 -14.27 7.97
CA ILE A 4 -40.60 -13.54 8.23
C ILE A 4 -39.70 -13.68 6.99
N ASN A 5 -39.38 -12.57 6.34
CA ASN A 5 -38.55 -12.54 5.15
C ASN A 5 -37.06 -12.30 5.52
N GLU A 6 -36.16 -12.42 4.55
CA GLU A 6 -34.72 -12.24 4.77
C GLU A 6 -34.36 -10.83 5.29
N SER A 7 -35.03 -9.79 4.79
CA SER A 7 -34.81 -8.41 5.24
C SER A 7 -35.21 -8.17 6.69
N ASP A 8 -36.27 -8.82 7.17
CA ASP A 8 -36.71 -8.71 8.57
C ASP A 8 -35.65 -9.28 9.52
N LEU A 9 -35.03 -10.41 9.14
CA LEU A 9 -33.95 -11.04 9.91
C LEU A 9 -32.69 -10.18 9.94
N ILE A 10 -32.32 -9.58 8.80
CA ILE A 10 -31.19 -8.64 8.72
C ILE A 10 -31.46 -7.40 9.58
N ALA A 11 -32.65 -6.81 9.47
CA ALA A 11 -33.03 -5.64 10.24
C ALA A 11 -33.03 -5.93 11.75
N PHE A 12 -33.54 -7.10 12.15
CA PHE A 12 -33.49 -7.55 13.54
C PHE A 12 -32.06 -7.70 14.04
N LEU A 13 -31.20 -8.39 13.30
CA LEU A 13 -29.79 -8.59 13.69
C LEU A 13 -29.03 -7.25 13.80
N ASN A 14 -29.32 -6.29 12.91
CA ASN A 14 -28.69 -4.97 12.92
C ASN A 14 -29.09 -4.09 14.11
N GLN A 15 -30.14 -4.44 14.86
CA GLN A 15 -30.47 -3.74 16.11
C GLN A 15 -29.41 -3.98 17.19
N PHE A 16 -28.60 -5.03 17.06
CA PHE A 16 -27.55 -5.38 18.00
C PHE A 16 -26.20 -4.89 17.49
N SER A 17 -25.68 -3.80 18.06
CA SER A 17 -24.30 -3.37 17.82
C SER A 17 -23.33 -4.26 18.59
N THR A 18 -22.41 -4.92 17.86
CA THR A 18 -21.35 -5.75 18.45
C THR A 18 -20.46 -4.96 19.40
N GLU A 19 -20.09 -3.73 19.01
CA GLU A 19 -19.25 -2.85 19.84
C GLU A 19 -19.96 -2.48 21.16
N ALA A 20 -21.24 -2.11 21.08
CA ALA A 20 -22.03 -1.78 22.26
C ALA A 20 -22.22 -2.99 23.18
N LEU A 21 -22.42 -4.17 22.60
CA LEU A 21 -22.54 -5.43 23.32
C LEU A 21 -21.25 -5.74 24.08
N PHE A 22 -20.09 -5.68 23.41
CA PHE A 22 -18.78 -5.91 24.04
C PHE A 22 -18.44 -4.85 25.10
N ALA A 23 -18.71 -3.57 24.82
CA ALA A 23 -18.49 -2.51 25.80
C ALA A 23 -19.34 -2.70 27.07
N LYS A 24 -20.55 -3.26 26.93
CA LYS A 24 -21.41 -3.60 28.07
C LYS A 24 -20.94 -4.87 28.78
N ALA A 25 -20.52 -5.89 28.03
CA ALA A 25 -19.97 -7.14 28.59
C ALA A 25 -18.70 -6.87 29.41
N VAL A 26 -17.74 -6.12 28.87
CA VAL A 26 -16.51 -5.73 29.57
C VAL A 26 -16.82 -4.97 30.85
N ARG A 27 -17.68 -3.95 30.81
CA ARG A 27 -18.09 -3.21 32.01
C ARG A 27 -18.79 -4.11 33.03
N HIS A 28 -19.70 -4.96 32.57
CA HIS A 28 -20.43 -5.86 33.45
C HIS A 28 -19.49 -6.85 34.14
N PHE A 29 -18.54 -7.44 33.40
CA PHE A 29 -17.58 -8.38 33.97
C PHE A 29 -16.60 -7.68 34.90
N ALA A 30 -16.11 -6.48 34.57
CA ALA A 30 -15.26 -5.70 35.47
C ALA A 30 -15.95 -5.33 36.81
N ILE A 31 -17.27 -5.10 36.79
CA ILE A 31 -18.04 -4.75 38.00
C ILE A 31 -18.46 -5.99 38.80
N SER A 32 -18.92 -7.04 38.09
CA SER A 32 -19.53 -8.23 38.71
C SER A 32 -18.48 -9.23 39.19
N LEU A 33 -17.40 -9.38 38.43
CA LEU A 33 -16.23 -10.14 38.82
C LEU A 33 -15.24 -9.16 39.45
N ARG A 34 -15.34 -8.96 40.78
CA ARG A 34 -14.30 -8.28 41.59
C ARG A 34 -13.02 -9.13 41.69
N SER A 35 -12.63 -9.76 40.60
CA SER A 35 -11.58 -10.76 40.51
C SER A 35 -10.47 -10.29 39.57
N SER A 36 -9.47 -11.15 39.38
CA SER A 36 -8.28 -10.82 38.59
C SER A 36 -8.63 -10.44 37.15
N VAL A 37 -7.74 -9.69 36.49
CA VAL A 37 -7.87 -9.33 35.06
C VAL A 37 -8.01 -10.59 34.18
N ILE A 38 -7.39 -11.70 34.58
CA ILE A 38 -7.47 -12.99 33.90
C ILE A 38 -8.89 -13.55 33.92
N ASP A 39 -9.54 -13.55 35.09
CA ASP A 39 -10.92 -14.07 35.21
C ASP A 39 -11.90 -13.25 34.36
N GLN A 40 -11.67 -11.94 34.26
CA GLN A 40 -12.46 -11.05 33.40
C GLN A 40 -12.26 -11.41 31.92
N ILE A 41 -11.01 -11.66 31.49
CA ILE A 41 -10.69 -12.07 30.12
C ILE A 41 -11.24 -13.46 29.82
N LEU A 42 -11.06 -14.43 30.72
CA LEU A 42 -11.57 -15.80 30.54
C LEU A 42 -13.10 -15.82 30.44
N THR A 43 -13.77 -14.98 31.23
CA THR A 43 -15.22 -14.82 31.15
C THR A 43 -15.65 -14.14 29.85
N LEU A 44 -14.88 -13.15 29.37
CA LEU A 44 -15.13 -12.51 28.07
C LEU A 44 -14.89 -13.48 26.90
N VAL A 45 -13.90 -14.37 27.00
CA VAL A 45 -13.65 -15.45 26.04
C VAL A 45 -14.78 -16.46 26.08
N ALA A 46 -15.24 -16.88 27.26
CA ALA A 46 -16.39 -17.77 27.39
C ALA A 46 -17.67 -17.16 26.80
N PHE A 47 -17.89 -15.86 27.05
CA PHE A 47 -18.97 -15.09 26.44
C PHE A 47 -18.88 -15.09 24.90
N GLU A 48 -17.68 -14.86 24.35
CA GLU A 48 -17.48 -14.90 22.90
C GLU A 48 -17.74 -16.31 22.35
N LEU A 49 -17.25 -17.38 22.98
CA LEU A 49 -17.50 -18.75 22.53
C LEU A 49 -19.00 -19.07 22.45
N VAL A 50 -19.81 -18.52 23.35
CA VAL A 50 -21.28 -18.64 23.28
C VAL A 50 -21.84 -17.87 22.08
N LEU A 51 -21.37 -16.64 21.83
CA LEU A 51 -21.77 -15.87 20.64
C LEU A 51 -21.40 -16.60 19.35
N LEU A 52 -20.20 -17.14 19.26
CA LEU A 52 -19.72 -17.90 18.11
C LEU A 52 -20.57 -19.14 17.85
N LYS A 53 -20.95 -19.85 18.91
CA LYS A 53 -21.89 -20.98 18.80
C LYS A 53 -23.24 -20.52 18.26
N ILE A 54 -23.81 -19.44 18.80
CA ILE A 54 -25.09 -18.88 18.35
C ILE A 54 -25.04 -18.50 16.86
N PHE A 55 -23.98 -17.80 16.43
CA PHE A 55 -23.82 -17.41 15.03
C PHE A 55 -23.60 -18.61 14.12
N ASN A 56 -22.80 -19.60 14.53
CA ASN A 56 -22.62 -20.84 13.78
C ASN A 56 -23.95 -21.62 13.64
N ASP A 57 -24.75 -21.72 14.70
CA ASP A 57 -26.07 -22.35 14.65
C ASP A 57 -27.02 -21.57 13.72
N GLY A 58 -26.93 -20.24 13.73
CA GLY A 58 -27.60 -19.38 12.76
C GLY A 58 -27.19 -19.71 11.32
N LEU A 59 -25.89 -19.74 11.03
CA LEU A 59 -25.39 -20.07 9.69
C LEU A 59 -25.88 -21.44 9.21
N ARG A 60 -25.84 -22.46 10.07
CA ARG A 60 -26.36 -23.81 9.75
C ARG A 60 -27.87 -23.82 9.51
N THR A 61 -28.62 -23.06 10.28
CA THR A 61 -30.09 -23.01 10.18
C THR A 61 -30.54 -22.29 8.91
N TYR A 62 -29.83 -21.23 8.53
CA TYR A 62 -30.17 -20.37 7.39
C TYR A 62 -29.34 -20.65 6.13
N ASP A 63 -28.58 -21.75 6.09
CA ASP A 63 -27.80 -22.21 4.92
C ASP A 63 -28.71 -22.65 3.76
N ARG A 64 -29.38 -21.67 3.15
CA ARG A 64 -30.30 -21.83 2.03
C ARG A 64 -30.15 -20.62 1.10
N PRO A 65 -30.30 -20.81 -0.22
CA PRO A 65 -30.14 -19.71 -1.19
C PRO A 65 -30.98 -18.47 -0.90
N LYS A 66 -32.19 -18.65 -0.33
CA LYS A 66 -33.11 -17.57 0.04
C LYS A 66 -32.69 -16.70 1.24
N PHE A 67 -31.65 -17.09 1.98
CA PHE A 67 -31.15 -16.39 3.16
C PHE A 67 -29.66 -16.05 3.03
N ARG A 68 -29.16 -15.97 1.80
CA ARG A 68 -27.74 -15.78 1.51
C ARG A 68 -27.19 -14.45 2.06
N GLN A 69 -27.96 -13.36 1.95
CA GLN A 69 -27.56 -12.06 2.51
C GLN A 69 -27.64 -12.06 4.04
N PHE A 70 -28.64 -12.75 4.60
CA PHE A 70 -28.70 -12.89 6.05
C PHE A 70 -27.50 -13.69 6.60
N CYS A 71 -27.10 -14.78 5.94
CA CYS A 71 -25.88 -15.52 6.31
C CYS A 71 -24.61 -14.66 6.20
N LYS A 72 -24.51 -13.81 5.18
CA LYS A 72 -23.41 -12.83 5.09
C LYS A 72 -23.42 -11.86 6.27
N GLN A 73 -24.60 -11.40 6.69
CA GLN A 73 -24.73 -10.51 7.83
C GLN A 73 -24.36 -11.19 9.16
N ILE A 74 -24.81 -12.43 9.40
CA ILE A 74 -24.40 -13.21 10.57
C ILE A 74 -22.88 -13.30 10.65
N GLY A 75 -22.24 -13.66 9.54
CA GLY A 75 -20.79 -13.77 9.54
C GLY A 75 -20.06 -12.43 9.64
N TYR A 76 -20.64 -11.33 9.15
CA TYR A 76 -20.12 -9.98 9.41
C TYR A 76 -20.12 -9.67 10.90
N VAL A 77 -21.23 -9.92 11.61
CA VAL A 77 -21.36 -9.68 13.05
C VAL A 77 -20.39 -10.58 13.84
N LEU A 78 -20.26 -11.85 13.46
CA LEU A 78 -19.28 -12.79 14.01
C LEU A 78 -17.84 -12.29 13.81
N ARG A 79 -17.50 -11.71 12.66
CA ARG A 79 -16.16 -11.12 12.45
C ARG A 79 -15.91 -9.95 13.40
N GLN A 80 -16.91 -9.07 13.56
CA GLN A 80 -16.77 -7.93 14.46
C GLN A 80 -16.65 -8.36 15.92
N SER A 81 -17.28 -9.46 16.34
CA SER A 81 -17.21 -9.92 17.74
C SER A 81 -15.81 -10.39 18.10
N VAL A 82 -15.19 -11.15 17.21
CA VAL A 82 -13.80 -11.62 17.36
C VAL A 82 -12.82 -10.45 17.37
N ARG A 83 -13.02 -9.45 16.50
CA ARG A 83 -12.20 -8.23 16.50
C ARG A 83 -12.33 -7.44 17.81
N CYS A 84 -13.55 -7.28 18.33
CA CYS A 84 -13.78 -6.60 19.61
C CYS A 84 -13.05 -7.33 20.76
N LEU A 85 -13.16 -8.65 20.82
CA LEU A 85 -12.44 -9.45 21.80
C LEU A 85 -10.92 -9.26 21.67
N ALA A 86 -10.41 -9.28 20.44
CA ALA A 86 -8.99 -9.14 20.18
C ALA A 86 -8.42 -7.78 20.58
N GLU A 87 -9.15 -6.70 20.35
CA GLU A 87 -8.73 -5.36 20.79
C GLU A 87 -8.69 -5.27 22.32
N VAL A 88 -9.67 -5.84 23.02
CA VAL A 88 -9.64 -5.95 24.49
C VAL A 88 -8.45 -6.79 24.95
N PHE A 89 -8.18 -7.91 24.26
CA PHE A 89 -7.04 -8.77 24.57
C PHE A 89 -5.70 -8.07 24.35
N LYS A 90 -5.52 -7.31 23.26
CA LYS A 90 -4.28 -6.54 23.02
C LYS A 90 -3.97 -5.55 24.14
N ILE A 91 -4.99 -4.86 24.65
CA ILE A 91 -4.83 -3.90 25.75
C ILE A 91 -4.44 -4.61 27.05
N THR A 92 -5.03 -5.78 27.29
CA THR A 92 -4.85 -6.52 28.55
C THR A 92 -3.69 -7.50 28.54
N LYS A 93 -3.15 -7.85 27.36
CA LYS A 93 -2.03 -8.78 27.18
C LYS A 93 -0.78 -8.39 28.00
N GLY A 94 -0.49 -7.09 28.11
CA GLY A 94 0.63 -6.59 28.90
C GLY A 94 0.48 -6.78 30.42
N MET A 95 -0.71 -7.16 30.88
CA MET A 95 -1.04 -7.38 32.30
C MET A 95 -1.09 -8.87 32.67
N LEU A 96 -0.87 -9.78 31.71
CA LEU A 96 -0.93 -11.23 31.90
C LEU A 96 0.47 -11.83 32.06
N SER A 97 0.60 -12.82 32.93
CA SER A 97 1.81 -13.64 33.04
C SER A 97 1.93 -14.63 31.88
N SER A 98 3.13 -15.18 31.66
CA SER A 98 3.41 -16.11 30.56
C SER A 98 2.55 -17.39 30.59
N ASP A 99 2.14 -17.84 31.78
CA ASP A 99 1.35 -19.07 31.95
C ASP A 99 -0.14 -18.83 31.63
N GLU A 100 -0.65 -17.62 31.87
CA GLU A 100 -2.05 -17.24 31.63
C GLU A 100 -2.36 -17.04 30.14
N LEU A 101 -1.34 -16.72 29.34
CA LEU A 101 -1.48 -16.52 27.90
C LEU A 101 -1.81 -17.81 27.13
N GLN A 102 -1.52 -18.99 27.71
CA GLN A 102 -1.74 -20.28 27.06
C GLN A 102 -3.22 -20.73 27.05
N ILE A 103 -4.06 -20.20 27.94
CA ILE A 103 -5.44 -20.71 28.17
C ILE A 103 -6.45 -20.19 27.13
N VAL A 104 -6.17 -19.08 26.44
CA VAL A 104 -7.17 -18.26 25.70
C VAL A 104 -7.43 -18.70 24.23
N GLN A 105 -6.84 -19.80 23.76
CA GLN A 105 -6.76 -20.08 22.31
C GLN A 105 -7.66 -21.24 21.85
N LYS A 106 -8.85 -20.96 21.27
CA LYS A 106 -9.58 -21.92 20.43
C LYS A 106 -10.68 -21.32 19.54
N ASP A 107 -10.61 -21.74 18.27
CA ASP A 107 -11.64 -21.93 17.23
C ASP A 107 -12.34 -20.76 16.51
N LEU A 108 -12.30 -20.83 15.16
CA LEU A 108 -13.32 -20.31 14.24
C LEU A 108 -13.09 -20.72 12.78
N GLY A 109 -14.18 -20.91 12.03
CA GLY A 109 -14.17 -21.22 10.61
C GLY A 109 -15.30 -20.55 9.82
N LEU A 110 -14.97 -20.09 8.61
CA LEU A 110 -15.73 -19.98 7.36
C LEU A 110 -14.97 -18.99 6.45
N TRP A 111 -14.61 -19.43 5.24
CA TRP A 111 -13.51 -18.91 4.42
C TRP A 111 -13.48 -17.39 4.21
N GLN A 112 -14.61 -16.76 3.90
CA GLN A 112 -14.66 -15.30 3.70
C GLN A 112 -14.41 -14.48 4.97
N PHE A 113 -14.52 -15.09 6.16
CA PHE A 113 -14.31 -14.43 7.45
C PHE A 113 -12.90 -14.62 8.00
N LEU A 114 -12.09 -15.47 7.37
CA LEU A 114 -10.72 -15.74 7.78
C LEU A 114 -9.74 -14.63 7.35
N VAL A 115 -10.09 -13.77 6.40
CA VAL A 115 -9.13 -12.79 5.84
C VAL A 115 -8.69 -11.73 6.84
N ASP A 116 -9.58 -11.30 7.75
CA ASP A 116 -9.31 -10.18 8.65
C ASP A 116 -9.40 -10.56 10.14
N LEU A 117 -9.11 -11.82 10.47
CA LEU A 117 -8.97 -12.22 11.86
C LEU A 117 -7.61 -11.74 12.42
N PRO A 118 -7.53 -11.43 13.72
CA PRO A 118 -6.31 -10.92 14.34
C PRO A 118 -5.36 -12.10 14.62
N TYR A 119 -4.68 -12.58 13.58
CA TYR A 119 -3.76 -13.73 13.69
C TYR A 119 -2.49 -13.42 14.49
N ASP A 120 -2.22 -12.15 14.78
CA ASP A 120 -1.12 -11.69 15.61
C ASP A 120 -1.29 -12.00 17.10
N ILE A 121 -2.52 -12.28 17.53
CA ILE A 121 -2.80 -12.61 18.94
C ILE A 121 -2.97 -14.11 19.21
N VAL A 122 -3.11 -14.93 18.17
CA VAL A 122 -3.27 -16.39 18.30
C VAL A 122 -1.90 -17.09 18.25
N SER A 123 -1.77 -18.28 18.85
CA SER A 123 -0.51 -19.03 18.83
C SER A 123 -0.09 -19.49 17.44
N ASP A 124 1.21 -19.75 17.31
CA ASP A 124 1.81 -20.40 16.16
C ASP A 124 1.14 -21.74 15.86
N SER A 125 0.85 -22.51 16.90
CA SER A 125 0.13 -23.79 16.85
C SER A 125 -1.28 -23.64 16.25
N CYS A 126 -2.01 -22.57 16.61
CA CYS A 126 -3.30 -22.23 16.01
C CYS A 126 -3.14 -21.81 14.54
N ARG A 127 -2.16 -20.95 14.22
CA ARG A 127 -1.89 -20.52 12.84
C ARG A 127 -1.53 -21.70 11.93
N MET A 128 -0.71 -22.64 12.40
CA MET A 128 -0.36 -23.87 11.67
C MET A 128 -1.60 -24.73 11.42
N ARG A 129 -2.49 -24.87 12.40
CA ARG A 129 -3.78 -25.58 12.23
C ARG A 129 -4.67 -24.91 11.19
N CYS A 130 -4.76 -23.57 11.20
CA CYS A 130 -5.47 -22.83 10.16
C CYS A 130 -4.84 -23.08 8.77
N GLN A 131 -3.52 -23.05 8.64
CA GLN A 131 -2.83 -23.35 7.38
C GLN A 131 -3.13 -24.77 6.87
N ILE A 132 -3.10 -25.78 7.75
CA ILE A 132 -3.42 -27.17 7.39
C ILE A 132 -4.85 -27.27 6.87
N LEU A 133 -5.82 -26.66 7.57
CA LEU A 133 -7.22 -26.65 7.16
C LEU A 133 -7.43 -25.91 5.84
N LEU A 134 -6.73 -24.79 5.66
CA LEU A 134 -6.79 -23.98 4.45
C LEU A 134 -6.19 -24.71 3.25
N ARG A 135 -5.15 -25.54 3.42
CA ARG A 135 -4.43 -26.21 2.32
C ARG A 135 -4.92 -27.62 1.98
N ARG A 136 -5.45 -28.39 2.94
CA ARG A 136 -5.87 -29.79 2.72
C ARG A 136 -7.07 -29.94 1.79
N LYS A 137 -7.02 -30.86 0.82
CA LYS A 137 -8.20 -31.22 0.00
C LYS A 137 -9.33 -31.87 0.81
N VAL A 138 -8.97 -32.70 1.79
CA VAL A 138 -9.94 -33.44 2.60
C VAL A 138 -10.53 -32.54 3.68
N THR A 139 -11.85 -32.50 3.76
CA THR A 139 -12.57 -31.79 4.83
C THR A 139 -12.27 -32.43 6.18
N MET A 140 -11.82 -31.61 7.13
CA MET A 140 -11.49 -32.05 8.48
C MET A 140 -12.33 -31.23 9.45
N THR A 141 -12.90 -31.90 10.45
CA THR A 141 -13.64 -31.21 11.51
C THR A 141 -12.68 -30.51 12.47
N VAL A 142 -13.17 -29.50 13.18
CA VAL A 142 -12.38 -28.78 14.18
C VAL A 142 -11.91 -29.74 15.29
N SER A 143 -12.74 -30.69 15.73
CA SER A 143 -12.35 -31.69 16.72
C SER A 143 -11.14 -32.51 16.26
N GLN A 144 -11.18 -33.02 15.03
CA GLN A 144 -10.07 -33.79 14.44
C GLN A 144 -8.79 -32.94 14.28
N LEU A 145 -8.93 -31.64 14.02
CA LEU A 145 -7.79 -30.72 13.89
C LEU A 145 -7.04 -30.54 15.23
N TYR A 146 -7.75 -30.60 16.37
CA TYR A 146 -7.13 -30.49 17.70
C TYR A 146 -6.71 -31.83 18.31
N GLU A 147 -7.09 -32.96 17.70
CA GLU A 147 -6.50 -34.26 17.99
C GLU A 147 -5.04 -34.36 17.47
N LEU A 148 -4.65 -33.49 16.54
CA LEU A 148 -3.27 -33.41 16.04
C LEU A 148 -2.32 -32.91 17.12
N ARG A 149 -1.25 -33.67 17.35
CA ARG A 149 -0.18 -33.31 18.29
C ARG A 149 0.59 -32.09 17.78
N GLU A 150 0.94 -31.18 18.69
CA GLU A 150 1.62 -29.93 18.33
C GLU A 150 2.97 -30.15 17.66
N VAL A 151 3.70 -31.18 18.09
CA VAL A 151 5.01 -31.56 17.54
C VAL A 151 4.94 -31.94 16.05
N ASP A 152 3.79 -32.42 15.59
CA ASP A 152 3.61 -32.86 14.20
C ASP A 152 3.18 -31.70 13.27
N LEU A 153 2.72 -30.57 13.84
CA LEU A 153 2.15 -29.46 13.06
C LEU A 153 3.10 -28.89 12.00
N PRO A 154 4.39 -28.62 12.28
CA PRO A 154 5.28 -28.06 11.26
C PRO A 154 5.44 -28.97 10.04
N HIS A 155 5.52 -30.28 10.26
CA HIS A 155 5.58 -31.26 9.17
C HIS A 155 4.24 -31.32 8.42
N LEU A 156 3.13 -31.33 9.15
CA LEU A 156 1.80 -31.38 8.55
C LEU A 156 1.50 -30.16 7.68
N VAL A 157 1.90 -28.96 8.08
CA VAL A 157 1.78 -27.74 7.25
C VAL A 157 2.48 -27.91 5.92
N LYS A 158 3.72 -28.43 5.92
CA LYS A 158 4.49 -28.67 4.69
C LYS A 158 3.86 -29.70 3.77
N THR A 159 3.17 -30.69 4.34
CA THR A 159 2.49 -31.75 3.58
C THR A 159 1.01 -31.46 3.28
N ALA A 160 0.47 -30.33 3.74
CA ALA A 160 -0.96 -30.03 3.64
C ALA A 160 -1.43 -29.71 2.21
N GLY A 161 -0.50 -29.50 1.27
CA GLY A 161 -0.78 -29.16 -0.13
C GLY A 161 -0.45 -27.71 -0.46
N SER A 162 -0.41 -27.42 -1.76
CA SER A 162 -0.18 -26.08 -2.32
C SER A 162 -1.48 -25.35 -2.64
N LEU A 163 -1.39 -24.04 -2.89
CA LEU A 163 -2.47 -23.22 -3.44
C LEU A 163 -3.00 -23.83 -4.74
N LEU A 164 -2.11 -24.27 -5.62
CA LEU A 164 -2.47 -24.85 -6.92
C LEU A 164 -3.29 -26.13 -6.77
N ASP A 165 -3.03 -26.92 -5.73
CA ASP A 165 -3.78 -28.16 -5.49
C ASP A 165 -5.23 -27.88 -5.14
N LYS A 166 -5.52 -26.78 -4.42
CA LYS A 166 -6.82 -26.55 -3.79
C LYS A 166 -7.68 -25.50 -4.46
N LEU A 167 -7.09 -24.47 -5.06
CA LEU A 167 -7.84 -23.41 -5.74
C LEU A 167 -8.80 -23.91 -6.83
N PRO A 168 -8.45 -24.92 -7.67
CA PRO A 168 -9.37 -25.43 -8.69
C PRO A 168 -10.63 -26.11 -8.12
N ASP A 169 -10.54 -26.64 -6.90
CA ASP A 169 -11.62 -27.37 -6.24
C ASP A 169 -12.60 -26.41 -5.51
N LEU A 170 -12.32 -25.10 -5.47
CA LEU A 170 -13.11 -24.11 -4.75
C LEU A 170 -14.14 -23.41 -5.65
N PRO A 171 -15.39 -23.23 -5.18
CA PRO A 171 -16.41 -22.53 -5.94
C PRO A 171 -16.21 -21.00 -5.95
N ASN A 172 -16.41 -20.35 -7.11
CA ASN A 172 -16.43 -18.88 -7.27
C ASN A 172 -15.25 -18.15 -6.58
N ASN A 173 -15.50 -16.97 -5.98
CA ASN A 173 -14.54 -16.11 -5.29
C ASN A 173 -13.94 -16.72 -4.00
N ASP A 174 -14.29 -17.95 -3.62
CA ASP A 174 -13.77 -18.58 -2.39
C ASP A 174 -12.26 -18.79 -2.45
N GLY A 175 -11.71 -18.99 -3.65
CA GLY A 175 -10.28 -19.00 -3.88
C GLY A 175 -9.59 -17.69 -3.49
N ASN A 176 -10.22 -16.54 -3.77
CA ASN A 176 -9.66 -15.23 -3.41
C ASN A 176 -9.61 -15.10 -1.88
N PHE A 177 -10.68 -15.46 -1.18
CA PHE A 177 -10.71 -15.42 0.27
C PHE A 177 -9.68 -16.37 0.91
N MET A 178 -9.45 -17.55 0.31
CA MET A 178 -8.40 -18.45 0.78
C MET A 178 -7.01 -17.83 0.66
N VAL A 179 -6.68 -17.23 -0.50
CA VAL A 179 -5.38 -16.59 -0.75
C VAL A 179 -5.15 -15.46 0.26
N SER A 180 -6.13 -14.58 0.46
CA SER A 180 -6.01 -13.48 1.42
C SER A 180 -5.91 -13.98 2.86
N ALA A 181 -6.64 -15.03 3.24
CA ALA A 181 -6.58 -15.61 4.59
C ALA A 181 -5.20 -16.26 4.86
N LEU A 182 -4.66 -17.02 3.91
CA LEU A 182 -3.31 -17.59 4.02
C LEU A 182 -2.25 -16.49 4.12
N ALA A 183 -2.37 -15.41 3.36
CA ALA A 183 -1.48 -14.26 3.46
C ALA A 183 -1.54 -13.61 4.85
N ALA A 184 -2.73 -13.37 5.39
CA ALA A 184 -2.89 -12.84 6.74
C ALA A 184 -2.26 -13.74 7.81
N ILE A 185 -2.46 -15.06 7.72
CA ILE A 185 -1.90 -16.03 8.69
C ILE A 185 -0.37 -16.14 8.59
N ILE A 186 0.14 -16.29 7.37
CA ILE A 186 1.57 -16.52 7.14
C ILE A 186 2.37 -15.24 7.35
N SER A 187 1.80 -14.06 7.09
CA SER A 187 2.45 -12.75 7.34
C SER A 187 2.79 -12.48 8.80
N VAL A 188 2.22 -13.22 9.75
CA VAL A 188 2.53 -13.08 11.19
C VAL A 188 3.36 -14.25 11.71
N SER A 189 3.84 -15.11 10.81
CA SER A 189 4.67 -16.27 11.16
C SER A 189 6.12 -15.98 10.79
N ASP A 190 7.08 -16.38 11.62
CA ASP A 190 8.50 -16.16 11.31
C ASP A 190 9.08 -17.19 10.33
N ILE A 191 8.33 -18.28 10.10
CA ILE A 191 8.74 -19.46 9.34
C ILE A 191 7.89 -19.56 8.06
N ASP A 192 8.51 -20.01 6.97
CA ASP A 192 7.90 -20.32 5.66
C ASP A 192 7.31 -19.14 4.85
N VAL A 193 7.42 -17.90 5.31
CA VAL A 193 6.95 -16.71 4.57
C VAL A 193 7.63 -16.57 3.20
N ASP A 194 8.93 -16.86 3.15
CA ASP A 194 9.73 -16.84 1.93
C ASP A 194 9.33 -17.92 0.91
N SER A 195 8.84 -19.06 1.40
CA SER A 195 8.35 -20.16 0.56
C SER A 195 6.96 -19.81 0.03
N PHE A 196 6.12 -19.22 0.86
CA PHE A 196 4.78 -18.79 0.46
C PHE A 196 4.80 -17.64 -0.54
N ALA A 197 5.72 -16.68 -0.42
CA ALA A 197 5.89 -15.61 -1.40
C ALA A 197 6.25 -16.14 -2.81
N VAL A 198 7.11 -17.17 -2.87
CA VAL A 198 7.43 -17.87 -4.12
C VAL A 198 6.20 -18.58 -4.67
N GLU A 199 5.45 -19.26 -3.81
CA GLU A 199 4.21 -19.95 -4.17
C GLU A 199 3.17 -18.98 -4.75
N LEU A 200 2.98 -17.81 -4.14
CA LEU A 200 2.08 -16.76 -4.65
C LEU A 200 2.49 -16.29 -6.05
N ILE A 201 3.79 -16.04 -6.29
CA ILE A 201 4.27 -15.64 -7.63
C ILE A 201 3.99 -16.75 -8.65
N ASN A 202 4.34 -17.98 -8.32
CA ASN A 202 4.17 -19.11 -9.23
C ASN A 202 2.68 -19.33 -9.56
N VAL A 203 1.79 -19.28 -8.58
CA VAL A 203 0.37 -19.64 -8.77
C VAL A 203 -0.46 -18.44 -9.26
N CYS A 204 -0.29 -17.26 -8.67
CA CYS A 204 -1.16 -16.11 -8.99
C CYS A 204 -0.70 -15.33 -10.23
N PHE A 205 0.53 -15.53 -10.71
CA PHE A 205 1.11 -14.70 -11.78
C PHE A 205 1.73 -15.51 -12.92
N LEU A 206 2.46 -16.58 -12.63
CA LEU A 206 3.13 -17.39 -13.66
C LEU A 206 2.25 -18.51 -14.22
N ASP A 207 1.39 -19.11 -13.40
CA ASP A 207 0.50 -20.19 -13.85
C ASP A 207 -0.59 -19.65 -14.78
N VAL A 208 -0.59 -20.12 -16.03
CA VAL A 208 -1.49 -19.63 -17.09
C VAL A 208 -2.96 -19.93 -16.80
N SER A 209 -3.26 -21.01 -16.08
CA SER A 209 -4.65 -21.39 -15.77
C SER A 209 -5.23 -20.55 -14.63
N MET A 210 -4.37 -20.07 -13.73
CA MET A 210 -4.77 -19.40 -12.49
C MET A 210 -4.61 -17.88 -12.55
N ARG A 211 -3.61 -17.36 -13.27
CA ARG A 211 -3.22 -15.95 -13.23
C ARG A 211 -4.36 -14.98 -13.51
N ASP A 212 -5.21 -15.25 -14.52
CA ASP A 212 -6.30 -14.35 -14.91
C ASP A 212 -7.36 -14.17 -13.81
N HIS A 213 -7.49 -15.17 -12.94
CA HIS A 213 -8.46 -15.17 -11.85
C HIS A 213 -7.87 -14.61 -10.55
N PHE A 214 -6.57 -14.82 -10.31
CA PHE A 214 -5.95 -14.61 -9.00
C PHE A 214 -4.87 -13.53 -8.94
N TYR A 215 -4.46 -12.91 -10.04
CA TYR A 215 -3.36 -11.92 -10.03
C TYR A 215 -3.61 -10.73 -9.08
N LYS A 216 -4.85 -10.22 -9.01
CA LYS A 216 -5.21 -9.10 -8.12
C LYS A 216 -5.15 -9.48 -6.64
N VAL A 217 -5.74 -10.62 -6.27
CA VAL A 217 -5.69 -11.05 -4.87
C VAL A 217 -4.29 -11.51 -4.48
N GLY A 218 -3.53 -12.05 -5.44
CA GLY A 218 -2.12 -12.37 -5.27
C GLY A 218 -1.28 -11.13 -5.00
N SER A 219 -1.55 -10.00 -5.66
CA SER A 219 -0.77 -8.77 -5.49
C SER A 219 -1.07 -8.12 -4.13
N GLU A 220 -2.34 -8.13 -3.71
CA GLU A 220 -2.75 -7.76 -2.36
C GLU A 220 -2.09 -8.64 -1.29
N ALA A 221 -2.10 -9.96 -1.48
CA ALA A 221 -1.48 -10.92 -0.58
C ALA A 221 0.05 -10.69 -0.44
N ILE A 222 0.74 -10.47 -1.56
CA ILE A 222 2.16 -10.07 -1.56
C ILE A 222 2.34 -8.78 -0.74
N GLY A 223 1.47 -7.78 -0.94
CA GLY A 223 1.49 -6.53 -0.18
C GLY A 223 1.42 -6.74 1.35
N VAL A 224 0.56 -7.65 1.80
CA VAL A 224 0.42 -8.03 3.23
C VAL A 224 1.70 -8.69 3.76
N LEU A 225 2.32 -9.62 3.01
CA LEU A 225 3.55 -10.28 3.45
C LEU A 225 4.69 -9.29 3.65
N ILE A 226 4.84 -8.35 2.73
CA ILE A 226 5.88 -7.32 2.80
C ILE A 226 5.67 -6.36 3.95
N ASP A 227 4.42 -5.95 4.20
CA ASP A 227 4.11 -5.03 5.29
C ASP A 227 4.67 -5.54 6.62
N LYS A 228 4.61 -6.86 6.83
CA LYS A 228 5.13 -7.55 8.01
C LYS A 228 6.59 -7.99 7.88
N HIS A 229 7.04 -8.38 6.69
CA HIS A 229 8.38 -8.90 6.44
C HIS A 229 9.05 -8.22 5.23
N PRO A 230 9.62 -7.02 5.40
CA PRO A 230 10.24 -6.25 4.30
C PRO A 230 11.36 -6.99 3.55
N ARG A 231 12.04 -7.96 4.22
CA ARG A 231 13.12 -8.77 3.65
C ARG A 231 12.71 -9.57 2.41
N ILE A 232 11.45 -9.93 2.29
CA ILE A 232 10.91 -10.78 1.21
C ILE A 232 10.96 -10.05 -0.13
N LEU A 233 10.96 -8.72 -0.10
CA LEU A 233 11.02 -7.90 -1.30
C LEU A 233 12.17 -8.27 -2.24
N GLN A 234 13.38 -8.41 -1.69
CA GLN A 234 14.55 -8.70 -2.52
C GLN A 234 14.32 -9.98 -3.32
N LYS A 235 13.72 -10.98 -2.68
CA LYS A 235 13.40 -12.27 -3.29
C LYS A 235 12.31 -12.12 -4.37
N ILE A 236 11.29 -11.31 -4.13
CA ILE A 236 10.23 -11.01 -5.10
C ILE A 236 10.79 -10.30 -6.33
N LEU A 237 11.64 -9.28 -6.16
CA LEU A 237 12.26 -8.55 -7.28
C LEU A 237 13.13 -9.48 -8.12
N LEU A 238 13.90 -10.37 -7.49
CA LEU A 238 14.71 -11.37 -8.20
C LEU A 238 13.83 -12.36 -8.97
N LEU A 239 12.66 -12.73 -8.44
CA LEU A 239 11.72 -13.61 -9.14
C LEU A 239 11.05 -12.90 -10.31
N ILE A 240 10.71 -11.61 -10.17
CA ILE A 240 10.16 -10.80 -11.25
C ILE A 240 11.18 -10.65 -12.37
N ASP A 241 12.43 -10.26 -12.04
CA ASP A 241 13.52 -10.09 -13.00
C ASP A 241 13.78 -11.37 -13.81
N ARG A 242 13.76 -12.54 -13.14
CA ARG A 242 13.95 -13.85 -13.78
C ARG A 242 12.79 -14.29 -14.67
N ASN A 243 11.60 -13.72 -14.51
CA ASN A 243 10.37 -14.13 -15.20
C ASN A 243 9.71 -12.96 -15.94
N LEU A 244 10.46 -11.90 -16.25
CA LEU A 244 9.92 -10.64 -16.74
C LEU A 244 9.17 -10.81 -18.07
N ASP A 245 9.70 -11.64 -18.96
CA ASP A 245 9.08 -11.97 -20.26
C ASP A 245 7.72 -12.67 -20.12
N THR A 246 7.51 -13.40 -19.02
CA THR A 246 6.25 -14.11 -18.75
C THR A 246 5.26 -13.32 -17.90
N LEU A 247 5.75 -12.37 -17.10
CA LEU A 247 4.95 -11.59 -16.18
C LEU A 247 4.33 -10.35 -16.85
N ASP A 248 5.00 -9.74 -17.83
CA ASP A 248 4.52 -8.60 -18.61
C ASP A 248 3.69 -7.58 -17.80
N GLU A 249 2.39 -7.42 -18.11
CA GLU A 249 1.49 -6.50 -17.41
C GLU A 249 1.25 -6.86 -15.93
N TYR A 250 1.36 -8.13 -15.55
CA TYR A 250 1.19 -8.57 -14.16
C TYR A 250 2.37 -8.20 -13.27
N ALA A 251 3.57 -7.98 -13.82
CA ALA A 251 4.69 -7.43 -13.07
C ALA A 251 4.34 -6.04 -12.52
N VAL A 252 3.62 -5.23 -13.31
CA VAL A 252 3.13 -3.92 -12.89
C VAL A 252 2.09 -4.07 -11.79
N GLU A 253 1.20 -5.06 -11.84
CA GLU A 253 0.23 -5.31 -10.77
C GLU A 253 0.95 -5.64 -9.44
N VAL A 254 1.90 -6.58 -9.44
CA VAL A 254 2.70 -6.92 -8.24
C VAL A 254 3.39 -5.69 -7.64
N LEU A 255 3.99 -4.87 -8.50
CA LEU A 255 4.74 -3.68 -8.10
C LEU A 255 3.85 -2.51 -7.66
N SER A 256 2.60 -2.46 -8.14
CA SER A 256 1.66 -1.36 -7.88
C SER A 256 0.77 -1.58 -6.66
N THR A 257 0.32 -2.81 -6.40
CA THR A 257 -0.57 -3.11 -5.26
C THR A 257 0.18 -3.24 -3.94
N ALA A 258 1.48 -3.55 -3.99
CA ALA A 258 2.25 -3.70 -2.78
C ALA A 258 2.57 -2.32 -2.15
N PRO A 259 2.40 -2.15 -0.81
CA PRO A 259 2.93 -0.99 -0.07
C PRO A 259 4.45 -0.78 -0.22
N LEU A 260 5.10 -1.72 -0.91
CA LEU A 260 6.49 -1.75 -1.34
C LEU A 260 6.95 -0.51 -2.05
N SER A 261 6.29 -0.07 -3.12
CA SER A 261 6.80 1.04 -3.93
C SER A 261 6.99 2.29 -3.04
N LYS A 262 6.01 2.58 -2.18
CA LYS A 262 6.03 3.67 -1.20
C LYS A 262 7.07 3.50 -0.10
N ARG A 263 7.14 2.34 0.55
CA ARG A 263 8.06 2.14 1.69
C ARG A 263 9.50 1.89 1.27
N VAL A 264 9.72 1.21 0.15
CA VAL A 264 11.04 0.80 -0.32
C VAL A 264 11.68 1.94 -1.06
N LEU A 265 11.02 2.48 -2.09
CA LEU A 265 11.58 3.62 -2.82
C LEU A 265 11.62 4.84 -1.89
N GLY A 266 10.66 5.01 -0.97
CA GLY A 266 10.67 6.10 0.00
C GLY A 266 11.80 6.01 1.04
N SER A 267 12.28 4.80 1.36
CA SER A 267 13.37 4.56 2.34
C SER A 267 14.75 4.32 1.71
N MET A 268 14.83 4.11 0.40
CA MET A 268 16.09 4.00 -0.31
C MET A 268 16.85 5.34 -0.30
N ASN A 269 18.17 5.26 -0.11
CA ASN A 269 19.02 6.43 -0.23
C ASN A 269 19.32 6.72 -1.71
N TRP A 270 18.53 7.61 -2.31
CA TRP A 270 18.77 8.13 -3.67
C TRP A 270 19.82 9.24 -3.73
N GLY A 271 20.49 9.50 -2.61
CA GLY A 271 21.52 10.50 -2.46
C GLY A 271 22.89 10.04 -2.93
N ILE A 272 23.86 10.82 -2.50
CA ILE A 272 25.28 10.60 -2.76
C ILE A 272 25.88 10.05 -1.46
N ASP A 273 26.83 9.13 -1.56
CA ASP A 273 27.57 8.59 -0.43
C ASP A 273 28.62 9.58 0.11
N VAL A 274 29.38 9.14 1.11
CA VAL A 274 30.44 9.94 1.75
C VAL A 274 31.61 10.25 0.81
N ASP A 275 31.77 9.47 -0.26
CA ASP A 275 32.85 9.60 -1.24
C ASP A 275 32.43 10.42 -2.47
N GLY A 276 31.23 11.00 -2.45
CA GLY A 276 30.71 11.81 -3.55
C GLY A 276 30.14 10.99 -4.72
N GLN A 277 29.96 9.67 -4.57
CA GLN A 277 29.38 8.79 -5.58
C GLN A 277 27.90 8.50 -5.32
N LEU A 278 27.15 8.10 -6.35
CA LEU A 278 25.74 7.74 -6.17
C LEU A 278 25.62 6.50 -5.27
N TRP A 279 24.80 6.59 -4.22
CA TRP A 279 24.59 5.46 -3.30
C TRP A 279 23.94 4.25 -4.01
N LEU A 280 23.09 4.50 -5.01
CA LEU A 280 22.61 3.50 -5.97
C LEU A 280 23.22 3.71 -7.36
N PRO A 281 23.53 2.64 -8.10
CA PRO A 281 24.02 2.77 -9.47
C PRO A 281 23.06 3.57 -10.35
N GLN A 282 23.62 4.38 -11.26
CA GLN A 282 22.85 5.25 -12.17
C GLN A 282 21.77 4.51 -12.98
N LYS A 283 22.03 3.26 -13.36
CA LYS A 283 21.04 2.39 -14.03
C LYS A 283 19.79 2.14 -13.17
N VAL A 284 19.94 2.04 -11.85
CA VAL A 284 18.81 1.84 -10.93
C VAL A 284 17.92 3.08 -10.88
N HIS A 285 18.52 4.27 -10.90
CA HIS A 285 17.76 5.52 -11.00
C HIS A 285 16.94 5.60 -12.30
N ALA A 286 17.54 5.21 -13.44
CA ALA A 286 16.86 5.22 -14.74
C ALA A 286 15.70 4.21 -14.81
N VAL A 287 15.92 2.96 -14.39
CA VAL A 287 14.88 1.93 -14.35
C VAL A 287 13.73 2.33 -13.41
N CYS A 288 14.06 2.91 -12.26
CA CYS A 288 13.06 3.39 -11.31
C CYS A 288 12.21 4.52 -11.92
N ALA A 289 12.82 5.46 -12.64
CA ALA A 289 12.10 6.55 -13.29
C ALA A 289 11.12 6.04 -14.35
N ASP A 290 11.56 5.14 -15.23
CA ASP A 290 10.71 4.52 -16.26
C ASP A 290 9.52 3.76 -15.65
N THR A 291 9.79 3.00 -14.58
CA THR A 291 8.74 2.26 -13.84
C THR A 291 7.71 3.21 -13.23
N ILE A 292 8.16 4.29 -12.58
CA ILE A 292 7.26 5.28 -11.96
C ILE A 292 6.44 6.02 -13.02
N VAL A 293 7.03 6.40 -14.16
CA VAL A 293 6.31 7.06 -15.26
C VAL A 293 5.22 6.14 -15.81
N LYS A 294 5.53 4.86 -16.10
CA LYS A 294 4.54 3.87 -16.56
C LYS A 294 3.40 3.68 -15.56
N GLY A 295 3.72 3.60 -14.27
CA GLY A 295 2.74 3.51 -13.20
C GLY A 295 1.84 4.75 -13.11
N HIS A 296 2.44 5.95 -13.16
CA HIS A 296 1.72 7.23 -13.13
C HIS A 296 0.77 7.36 -14.33
N MET A 297 1.24 7.02 -15.54
CA MET A 297 0.41 6.99 -16.76
C MET A 297 -0.80 6.06 -16.65
N ALA A 298 -0.63 4.89 -16.02
CA ALA A 298 -1.68 3.91 -15.88
C ALA A 298 -2.76 4.34 -14.86
N GLN A 299 -2.34 4.92 -13.74
CA GLN A 299 -3.22 5.15 -12.58
C GLN A 299 -3.71 6.59 -12.42
N CYS A 300 -3.00 7.60 -12.93
CA CYS A 300 -3.29 9.03 -12.69
C CYS A 300 -3.98 9.72 -13.88
N LYS A 301 -4.80 8.99 -14.64
CA LYS A 301 -5.46 9.47 -15.87
C LYS A 301 -6.39 10.66 -15.65
N ALA A 302 -7.05 10.75 -14.49
CA ALA A 302 -8.01 11.84 -14.21
C ALA A 302 -7.30 13.13 -13.80
N THR A 303 -6.15 13.03 -13.12
CA THR A 303 -5.24 14.14 -12.81
C THR A 303 -4.44 14.65 -14.01
N ASN A 304 -4.31 13.85 -15.07
CA ASN A 304 -3.60 14.15 -16.33
C ASN A 304 -4.45 14.88 -17.38
N GLY A 305 -5.77 14.98 -17.20
CA GLY A 305 -6.65 15.68 -18.15
C GLY A 305 -6.57 17.20 -18.00
N LEU A 306 -6.29 17.90 -19.10
CA LEU A 306 -6.23 19.36 -19.26
C LEU A 306 -7.47 20.17 -18.78
N ILE A 307 -8.53 19.53 -18.26
CA ILE A 307 -9.81 20.20 -17.92
C ILE A 307 -10.35 19.86 -16.50
N SER A 308 -9.74 18.95 -15.73
CA SER A 308 -10.44 18.42 -14.53
C SER A 308 -10.20 19.15 -13.19
N LYS A 309 -9.82 20.44 -13.14
CA LYS A 309 -9.36 21.03 -11.86
C LYS A 309 -9.94 22.40 -11.53
N SER A 310 -11.12 22.38 -10.89
CA SER A 310 -11.50 23.37 -9.88
C SER A 310 -12.56 22.82 -8.90
N TRP A 311 -13.51 22.00 -9.37
CA TRP A 311 -14.68 21.62 -8.54
C TRP A 311 -14.55 20.28 -7.80
N ASN A 312 -13.74 19.34 -8.28
CA ASN A 312 -13.60 18.01 -7.66
C ASN A 312 -12.80 18.00 -6.34
N LYS A 313 -11.94 19.01 -6.09
CA LYS A 313 -11.16 19.11 -4.84
C LYS A 313 -12.02 19.47 -3.63
N VAL A 314 -13.06 20.31 -3.80
CA VAL A 314 -13.92 20.76 -2.71
C VAL A 314 -14.97 19.71 -2.36
N ALA A 315 -15.54 19.01 -3.34
CA ALA A 315 -16.50 17.93 -3.11
C ALA A 315 -15.87 16.70 -2.43
N LYS A 316 -14.60 16.39 -2.71
CA LYS A 316 -13.89 15.21 -2.16
C LYS A 316 -13.27 15.41 -0.77
N LEU A 317 -12.89 16.63 -0.39
CA LEU A 317 -12.43 16.97 0.97
C LEU A 317 -13.52 16.71 2.04
N ALA A 318 -14.79 16.66 1.64
CA ALA A 318 -15.91 16.33 2.52
C ALA A 318 -16.10 14.81 2.73
N SER A 319 -15.40 13.95 1.98
CA SER A 319 -15.52 12.49 2.08
C SER A 319 -14.43 11.90 2.97
N LYS A 320 -14.79 11.05 3.95
CA LYS A 320 -13.84 10.31 4.80
C LYS A 320 -13.14 9.13 4.08
N VAL A 321 -13.22 9.08 2.74
CA VAL A 321 -12.63 8.00 1.93
C VAL A 321 -11.25 8.45 1.45
N PRO A 322 -10.17 7.68 1.68
CA PRO A 322 -8.85 8.05 1.19
C PRO A 322 -8.83 8.10 -0.35
N ASP A 323 -8.38 9.22 -0.92
CA ASP A 323 -8.19 9.36 -2.37
C ASP A 323 -6.87 8.67 -2.77
N TYR A 324 -6.97 7.38 -3.10
CA TYR A 324 -5.83 6.54 -3.45
C TYR A 324 -5.08 7.04 -4.70
N GLU A 325 -5.76 7.65 -5.68
CA GLU A 325 -5.13 8.24 -6.87
C GLU A 325 -4.24 9.43 -6.48
N GLN A 326 -4.74 10.33 -5.61
CA GLN A 326 -3.95 11.46 -5.13
C GLN A 326 -2.77 11.02 -4.25
N GLN A 327 -2.94 9.98 -3.43
CA GLN A 327 -1.84 9.44 -2.63
C GLN A 327 -0.76 8.77 -3.48
N PHE A 328 -1.16 8.14 -4.58
CA PHE A 328 -0.26 7.53 -5.55
C PHE A 328 0.50 8.60 -6.36
N ASP A 329 -0.20 9.63 -6.86
CA ASP A 329 0.41 10.80 -7.52
C ASP A 329 1.47 11.47 -6.62
N ALA A 330 1.11 11.75 -5.36
CA ALA A 330 2.05 12.33 -4.39
C ALA A 330 3.28 11.43 -4.14
N PHE A 331 3.08 10.11 -4.13
CA PHE A 331 4.17 9.15 -4.00
C PHE A 331 5.09 9.16 -5.23
N CYS A 332 4.53 9.13 -6.44
CA CYS A 332 5.31 9.20 -7.68
C CYS A 332 6.22 10.43 -7.69
N TRP A 333 5.69 11.60 -7.35
CA TRP A 333 6.47 12.84 -7.29
C TRP A 333 7.53 12.84 -6.19
N ASP A 334 7.25 12.30 -4.99
CA ASP A 334 8.24 12.21 -3.91
C ASP A 334 9.49 11.40 -4.33
N ILE A 335 9.29 10.30 -5.07
CA ILE A 335 10.40 9.50 -5.59
C ILE A 335 11.10 10.20 -6.75
N LEU A 336 10.36 10.65 -7.77
CA LEU A 336 10.94 11.26 -8.98
C LEU A 336 11.87 12.43 -8.66
N LEU A 337 11.48 13.28 -7.69
CA LEU A 337 12.28 14.45 -7.31
C LEU A 337 13.59 14.08 -6.58
N ARG A 338 13.67 12.89 -5.96
CA ARG A 338 14.87 12.39 -5.27
C ARG A 338 15.86 11.71 -6.23
N LEU A 339 15.39 11.20 -7.38
CA LEU A 339 16.24 10.48 -8.34
C LEU A 339 17.33 11.37 -8.98
N LYS A 340 18.53 10.81 -9.11
CA LYS A 340 19.69 11.40 -9.79
C LYS A 340 19.78 10.86 -11.23
N LEU A 341 18.85 11.32 -12.06
CA LEU A 341 18.70 10.81 -13.42
C LEU A 341 19.91 11.18 -14.31
N PRO A 342 20.45 10.23 -15.11
CA PRO A 342 21.46 10.51 -16.13
C PRO A 342 20.92 11.43 -17.22
N LEU A 343 21.80 12.22 -17.84
CA LEU A 343 21.52 12.78 -19.15
C LEU A 343 21.54 11.64 -20.19
N GLU A 344 20.53 11.59 -21.07
CA GLU A 344 20.40 10.57 -22.10
C GLU A 344 20.37 11.19 -23.50
N THR A 345 21.18 10.65 -24.41
CA THR A 345 21.34 11.13 -25.80
C THR A 345 20.56 10.32 -26.84
N ARG A 346 19.83 9.27 -26.45
CA ARG A 346 19.02 8.45 -27.39
C ARG A 346 17.66 9.11 -27.68
N ASN A 347 17.18 8.92 -28.91
CA ASN A 347 15.91 9.47 -29.39
C ASN A 347 14.71 8.75 -28.75
N LEU A 348 14.03 9.41 -27.81
CA LEU A 348 12.66 9.07 -27.40
C LEU A 348 11.68 9.79 -28.33
N SER A 349 10.68 9.09 -28.87
CA SER A 349 9.66 9.73 -29.71
C SER A 349 8.72 10.56 -28.84
N VAL A 350 8.62 11.86 -29.15
CA VAL A 350 7.78 12.84 -28.43
C VAL A 350 6.31 12.41 -28.32
N MET A 351 5.84 11.56 -29.23
CA MET A 351 4.47 11.02 -29.26
C MET A 351 4.16 10.00 -28.14
N SER A 352 5.16 9.48 -27.44
CA SER A 352 4.97 8.57 -26.29
C SER A 352 4.82 9.30 -24.93
N ILE A 353 4.91 10.63 -24.96
CA ILE A 353 5.03 11.50 -23.78
C ILE A 353 3.71 12.25 -23.58
N ASN A 354 2.69 11.62 -23.00
CA ASN A 354 1.41 12.28 -22.71
C ASN A 354 1.07 12.20 -21.22
N ASP A 355 2.04 12.58 -20.38
CA ASP A 355 1.97 12.45 -18.93
C ASP A 355 2.92 13.43 -18.24
N LEU A 356 2.48 14.02 -17.13
CA LEU A 356 3.27 15.05 -16.41
C LEU A 356 4.58 14.48 -15.83
N ALA A 357 4.59 13.25 -15.32
CA ALA A 357 5.82 12.62 -14.86
C ALA A 357 6.77 12.36 -16.03
N SER A 358 6.23 11.96 -17.19
CA SER A 358 7.03 11.79 -18.40
C SER A 358 7.64 13.11 -18.91
N PHE A 359 6.91 14.23 -18.84
CA PHE A 359 7.44 15.56 -19.15
C PHE A 359 8.61 15.92 -18.24
N TYR A 360 8.47 15.70 -16.93
CA TYR A 360 9.54 15.98 -15.98
C TYR A 360 10.81 15.17 -16.29
N VAL A 361 10.67 13.85 -16.47
CA VAL A 361 11.78 12.96 -16.76
C VAL A 361 12.47 13.34 -18.08
N PHE A 362 11.69 13.62 -19.13
CA PHE A 362 12.22 14.04 -20.42
C PHE A 362 13.03 15.34 -20.32
N VAL A 363 12.49 16.36 -19.64
CA VAL A 363 13.20 17.63 -19.47
C VAL A 363 14.52 17.42 -18.73
N VAL A 364 14.50 16.65 -17.65
CA VAL A 364 15.67 16.40 -16.80
C VAL A 364 16.75 15.60 -17.53
N GLN A 365 16.39 14.57 -18.31
CA GLN A 365 17.36 13.69 -18.97
C GLN A 365 17.83 14.21 -20.34
N ARG A 366 16.97 14.91 -21.10
CA ARG A 366 17.25 15.26 -22.50
C ARG A 366 17.38 16.75 -22.73
N SER A 367 16.47 17.54 -22.16
CA SER A 367 16.42 18.98 -22.46
C SER A 367 17.48 19.79 -21.72
N LEU A 368 18.08 19.25 -20.65
CA LEU A 368 19.17 19.88 -19.91
C LEU A 368 20.58 19.56 -20.45
N ILE A 369 20.69 19.03 -21.68
CA ILE A 369 21.97 18.81 -22.36
C ILE A 369 22.58 20.13 -22.86
N SER A 370 21.74 21.08 -23.29
CA SER A 370 22.16 22.43 -23.68
C SER A 370 21.02 23.43 -23.48
N VAL A 371 21.37 24.71 -23.41
CA VAL A 371 20.37 25.80 -23.32
C VAL A 371 19.48 25.83 -24.55
N ASP A 372 20.02 25.56 -25.73
CA ASP A 372 19.27 25.53 -26.99
C ASP A 372 18.27 24.38 -27.04
N GLU A 373 18.64 23.20 -26.54
CA GLU A 373 17.72 22.06 -26.40
C GLU A 373 16.64 22.34 -25.36
N PHE A 374 17.00 22.97 -24.23
CA PHE A 374 16.01 23.39 -23.24
C PHE A 374 15.00 24.36 -23.85
N LEU A 375 15.45 25.38 -24.60
CA LEU A 375 14.54 26.35 -25.20
C LEU A 375 13.66 25.76 -26.30
N SER A 376 14.16 24.79 -27.07
CA SER A 376 13.43 24.20 -28.20
C SER A 376 12.45 23.10 -27.79
N SER A 377 12.86 22.16 -26.93
CA SER A 377 12.07 20.99 -26.56
C SER A 377 11.66 20.96 -25.08
N GLY A 378 12.46 21.54 -24.19
CA GLY A 378 12.20 21.52 -22.75
C GLY A 378 11.21 22.57 -22.25
N LEU A 379 11.28 23.80 -22.79
CA LEU A 379 10.51 24.95 -22.35
C LEU A 379 8.99 24.76 -22.51
N PRO A 380 8.46 24.18 -23.62
CA PRO A 380 7.04 23.88 -23.74
C PRO A 380 6.55 22.89 -22.66
N LEU A 381 7.34 21.85 -22.38
CA LEU A 381 7.01 20.84 -21.37
C LEU A 381 7.09 21.41 -19.95
N TRP A 382 8.09 22.26 -19.68
CA TRP A 382 8.22 22.96 -18.40
C TRP A 382 7.06 23.93 -18.16
N SER A 383 6.60 24.63 -19.20
CA SER A 383 5.39 25.45 -19.14
C SER A 383 4.17 24.62 -18.75
N GLU A 384 4.00 23.44 -19.37
CA GLU A 384 2.87 22.54 -19.09
C GLU A 384 2.87 22.00 -17.65
N LEU A 385 4.05 21.69 -17.11
CA LEU A 385 4.21 21.33 -15.70
C LEU A 385 3.76 22.47 -14.76
N ILE A 386 4.11 23.71 -15.08
CA ILE A 386 3.73 24.89 -14.28
C ILE A 386 2.22 25.14 -14.34
N THR A 387 1.62 25.07 -15.53
CA THR A 387 0.16 25.25 -15.70
C THR A 387 -0.64 24.11 -15.05
N SER A 388 -0.08 22.91 -15.00
CA SER A 388 -0.69 21.74 -14.36
C SER A 388 -0.54 21.69 -12.84
N GLY A 389 0.25 22.60 -12.26
CA GLY A 389 0.44 22.72 -10.81
C GLY A 389 1.58 21.89 -10.22
N CYS A 390 2.49 21.36 -11.05
CA CYS A 390 3.65 20.55 -10.64
C CYS A 390 4.84 21.43 -10.21
N TYR A 391 4.62 22.40 -9.31
CA TYR A 391 5.61 23.45 -9.01
C TYR A 391 6.92 22.93 -8.42
N ALA A 392 6.88 21.90 -7.55
CA ALA A 392 8.11 21.32 -7.00
C ALA A 392 9.01 20.74 -8.10
N ALA A 393 8.42 20.05 -9.08
CA ALA A 393 9.12 19.55 -10.26
C ALA A 393 9.70 20.70 -11.10
N SER A 394 8.91 21.76 -11.32
CA SER A 394 9.34 22.94 -12.07
C SER A 394 10.50 23.69 -11.40
N VAL A 395 10.52 23.80 -10.06
CA VAL A 395 11.64 24.41 -9.32
C VAL A 395 12.89 23.54 -9.40
N VAL A 396 12.75 22.21 -9.29
CA VAL A 396 13.90 21.30 -9.43
C VAL A 396 14.52 21.39 -10.83
N ILE A 397 13.69 21.48 -11.88
CA ILE A 397 14.17 21.71 -13.25
C ILE A 397 14.93 23.04 -13.33
N LEU A 398 14.35 24.13 -12.81
CA LEU A 398 14.98 25.45 -12.83
C LEU A 398 16.32 25.47 -12.09
N ALA A 399 16.38 24.84 -10.91
CA ALA A 399 17.61 24.73 -10.13
C ALA A 399 18.70 23.96 -10.88
N ARG A 400 18.35 22.85 -11.53
CA ARG A 400 19.28 22.06 -12.35
C ARG A 400 19.74 22.86 -13.57
N LEU A 401 18.84 23.56 -14.26
CA LEU A 401 19.17 24.40 -15.42
C LEU A 401 20.20 25.48 -15.06
N ILE A 402 19.96 26.22 -13.97
CA ILE A 402 20.87 27.29 -13.51
C ILE A 402 22.20 26.69 -13.04
N SER A 403 22.17 25.54 -12.36
CA SER A 403 23.38 24.84 -11.93
C SER A 403 24.25 24.39 -13.09
N SER A 404 23.63 23.88 -14.16
CA SER A 404 24.34 23.36 -15.33
C SER A 404 24.84 24.46 -16.26
N PHE A 405 24.16 25.61 -16.30
CA PHE A 405 24.44 26.71 -17.23
C PHE A 405 24.42 28.09 -16.53
N PRO A 406 25.34 28.38 -15.59
CA PRO A 406 25.33 29.62 -14.82
C PRO A 406 25.48 30.88 -15.70
N ASP A 407 26.27 30.80 -16.77
CA ASP A 407 26.52 31.93 -17.68
C ASP A 407 25.36 32.18 -18.67
N ALA A 408 24.42 31.25 -18.77
CA ALA A 408 23.29 31.33 -19.71
C ALA A 408 22.08 32.10 -19.17
N VAL A 409 22.11 32.52 -17.90
CA VAL A 409 20.96 33.18 -17.24
C VAL A 409 20.49 34.42 -18.00
N GLY A 410 21.41 35.25 -18.50
CA GLY A 410 21.05 36.43 -19.30
C GLY A 410 20.32 36.07 -20.61
N ARG A 411 20.74 34.98 -21.27
CA ARG A 411 20.11 34.46 -22.48
C ARG A 411 18.72 33.89 -22.20
N LEU A 412 18.54 33.19 -21.08
CA LEU A 412 17.27 32.63 -20.64
C LEU A 412 16.24 33.72 -20.31
N ILE A 413 16.63 34.75 -19.54
CA ILE A 413 15.75 35.86 -19.16
C ILE A 413 15.37 36.72 -20.37
N SER A 414 16.18 36.72 -21.43
CA SER A 414 15.84 37.39 -22.68
C SER A 414 14.71 36.70 -23.46
N GLN A 415 14.35 35.45 -23.12
CA GLN A 415 13.26 34.72 -23.77
C GLN A 415 11.91 35.02 -23.08
N PRO A 416 10.92 35.59 -23.80
CA PRO A 416 9.65 36.02 -23.19
C PRO A 416 8.83 34.84 -22.65
N ASN A 417 8.88 33.69 -23.30
CA ASN A 417 8.18 32.49 -22.83
C ASN A 417 8.79 31.96 -21.52
N PHE A 418 10.11 32.07 -21.36
CA PHE A 418 10.80 31.66 -20.15
C PHE A 418 10.46 32.58 -18.98
N THR A 419 10.49 33.91 -19.19
CA THR A 419 10.14 34.87 -18.14
C THR A 419 8.69 34.76 -17.71
N GLN A 420 7.75 34.53 -18.64
CA GLN A 420 6.35 34.27 -18.29
C GLN A 420 6.17 33.00 -17.44
N CYS A 421 6.89 31.92 -17.76
CA CYS A 421 6.87 30.71 -16.94
C CYS A 421 7.47 30.95 -15.55
N LEU A 422 8.57 31.68 -15.48
CA LEU A 422 9.23 32.06 -14.23
C LEU A 422 8.33 32.92 -13.34
N ASP A 423 7.65 33.92 -13.92
CA ASP A 423 6.68 34.76 -13.23
C ASP A 423 5.51 33.94 -12.68
N ARG A 424 4.95 33.03 -13.47
CA ARG A 424 3.87 32.11 -13.02
C ARG A 424 4.33 31.22 -11.87
N LEU A 425 5.57 30.73 -11.90
CA LEU A 425 6.14 29.91 -10.85
C LEU A 425 6.29 30.70 -9.53
N PHE A 426 6.73 31.96 -9.60
CA PHE A 426 6.89 32.83 -8.43
C PHE A 426 5.58 33.39 -7.88
N LEU A 427 4.60 33.67 -8.74
CA LEU A 427 3.30 34.20 -8.34
C LEU A 427 2.36 33.12 -7.75
N TYR A 428 2.74 31.85 -7.76
CA TYR A 428 1.96 30.78 -7.14
C TYR A 428 1.67 31.04 -5.66
N ASP A 429 2.67 31.48 -4.89
CA ASP A 429 2.50 31.78 -3.46
C ASP A 429 1.51 32.95 -3.22
N GLN A 430 1.19 33.74 -4.26
CA GLN A 430 0.23 34.83 -4.20
C GLN A 430 -1.18 34.44 -4.69
N SER A 431 -1.32 33.42 -5.55
CA SER A 431 -2.56 33.13 -6.28
C SER A 431 -3.64 32.40 -5.47
N SER A 432 -3.36 31.94 -4.24
CA SER A 432 -4.34 31.25 -3.41
C SER A 432 -5.26 32.20 -2.62
N TYR A 433 -5.91 33.15 -3.29
CA TYR A 433 -6.91 34.02 -2.64
C TYR A 433 -8.03 33.21 -1.95
N ALA A 434 -8.35 32.01 -2.47
CA ALA A 434 -9.30 31.09 -1.85
C ALA A 434 -8.76 30.34 -0.60
N VAL A 435 -7.45 30.11 -0.49
CA VAL A 435 -6.84 29.39 0.66
C VAL A 435 -6.49 30.36 1.79
N LYS A 436 -6.15 31.61 1.46
CA LYS A 436 -5.93 32.69 2.45
C LYS A 436 -7.17 33.00 3.29
N LEU A 437 -8.37 32.79 2.74
CA LEU A 437 -9.64 32.99 3.45
C LEU A 437 -9.94 31.91 4.52
N ILE A 438 -9.33 30.72 4.42
CA ILE A 438 -9.67 29.54 5.25
C ILE A 438 -8.54 29.19 6.25
N ALA A 439 -7.28 29.34 5.88
CA ALA A 439 -6.14 28.80 6.64
C ALA A 439 -5.40 29.84 7.52
N GLY A 440 -5.79 31.11 7.48
CA GLY A 440 -5.04 32.21 8.13
C GLY A 440 -3.72 32.54 7.42
N ASP A 441 -3.16 33.72 7.72
CA ASP A 441 -1.96 34.26 7.06
C ASP A 441 -0.74 33.33 7.21
N SER A 442 -0.45 32.53 6.18
CA SER A 442 0.81 31.81 6.11
C SER A 442 1.94 32.81 5.80
N LYS A 443 2.79 33.05 6.81
CA LYS A 443 3.97 33.94 6.76
C LYS A 443 4.82 33.69 5.51
N PHE A 444 5.01 34.76 4.74
CA PHE A 444 6.02 34.85 3.68
C PHE A 444 7.43 34.56 4.25
N PRO A 445 8.33 33.90 3.48
CA PRO A 445 8.14 33.34 2.15
C PRO A 445 7.31 32.04 2.14
N GLY A 446 6.54 31.82 1.06
CA GLY A 446 5.77 30.60 0.86
C GLY A 446 6.64 29.37 0.52
N PRO A 447 6.05 28.17 0.42
CA PRO A 447 6.77 26.92 0.22
C PRO A 447 7.64 26.90 -1.05
N THR A 448 7.17 27.50 -2.14
CA THR A 448 7.91 27.53 -3.42
C THR A 448 9.15 28.41 -3.33
N VAL A 449 9.03 29.59 -2.70
CA VAL A 449 10.18 30.49 -2.48
C VAL A 449 11.19 29.89 -1.49
N ARG A 450 10.74 29.16 -0.46
CA ARG A 450 11.64 28.42 0.44
C ARG A 450 12.37 27.28 -0.25
N LEU A 451 11.69 26.55 -1.14
CA LEU A 451 12.29 25.47 -1.91
C LEU A 451 13.37 26.03 -2.86
N LEU A 452 13.09 27.16 -3.50
CA LEU A 452 14.03 27.83 -4.40
C LEU A 452 15.25 28.38 -3.65
N ALA A 453 15.05 28.98 -2.46
CA ALA A 453 16.16 29.41 -1.60
C ALA A 453 17.03 28.23 -1.14
N SER A 454 16.41 27.09 -0.80
CA SER A 454 17.12 25.86 -0.43
C SER A 454 17.90 25.29 -1.61
N ALA A 455 17.28 25.27 -2.80
CA ALA A 455 17.92 24.81 -4.02
C ALA A 455 19.16 25.65 -4.36
N VAL A 456 19.05 26.97 -4.36
CA VAL A 456 20.18 27.89 -4.58
C VAL A 456 21.30 27.69 -3.57
N THR A 457 20.97 27.46 -2.29
CA THR A 457 21.98 27.22 -1.24
C THR A 457 22.79 25.94 -1.51
N VAL A 458 22.13 24.87 -1.98
CA VAL A 458 22.80 23.61 -2.37
C VAL A 458 23.68 23.82 -3.61
N THR A 459 23.20 24.56 -4.61
CA THR A 459 23.97 24.85 -5.84
C THR A 459 25.23 25.66 -5.54
N VAL A 460 25.11 26.68 -4.68
CA VAL A 460 26.24 27.52 -4.25
C VAL A 460 27.25 26.71 -3.44
N SER A 461 26.80 25.78 -2.60
CA SER A 461 27.67 24.91 -1.81
C SER A 461 28.46 23.93 -2.70
N LEU A 462 27.84 23.38 -3.74
CA LEU A 462 28.49 22.52 -4.73
C LEU A 462 29.53 23.28 -5.57
N LEU A 463 29.24 24.52 -5.97
CA LEU A 463 30.18 25.41 -6.68
C LEU A 463 31.34 25.89 -5.77
N GLY A 464 31.11 26.02 -4.46
CA GLY A 464 32.14 26.35 -3.48
C GLY A 464 33.15 25.20 -3.26
N LEU A 465 32.67 23.96 -3.29
CA LEU A 465 33.51 22.76 -3.17
C LEU A 465 34.38 22.52 -4.41
N THR A 466 33.88 22.80 -5.62
CA THR A 466 34.67 22.69 -6.85
C THR A 466 35.77 23.76 -6.93
N ARG A 467 35.50 25.00 -6.51
CA ARG A 467 36.53 26.05 -6.41
C ARG A 467 37.56 25.80 -5.30
N GLY A 468 37.18 25.12 -4.22
CA GLY A 468 38.11 24.74 -3.15
C GLY A 468 39.17 23.71 -3.58
N LEU A 469 38.85 22.87 -4.57
CA LEU A 469 39.76 21.88 -5.16
C LEU A 469 40.71 22.50 -6.21
N GLU A 470 40.27 23.53 -6.94
CA GLU A 470 41.13 24.25 -7.91
C GLU A 470 42.17 25.19 -7.26
N ILE A 471 41.96 25.61 -6.00
CA ILE A 471 42.90 26.49 -5.28
C ILE A 471 43.96 25.70 -4.47
N ARG A 472 43.89 24.36 -4.48
CA ARG A 472 44.88 23.47 -3.83
C ARG A 472 45.63 22.55 -4.82
N GLY A 473 45.60 22.85 -6.12
CA GLY A 473 46.43 22.23 -7.15
C GLY A 473 47.75 22.95 -7.35
#